data_AF-A0A512AMP9-F1
#
_entry.id   AF-A0A512AMP9-F1
#
_cell.length_a   1.000
_cell.length_b   1.000
_cell.length_c   1.000
_cell.angle_alpha   90.00
_cell.angle_beta   90.00
_cell.angle_gamma   90.00
#
_symmetry.space_group_name_H-M   'P 1'
#
loop_
_entity.id
_entity.type
_entity.pdbx_description
1 polymer ?
#
loop_
_entity_poly.entity_id
_entity_poly.type
_entity_poly.pdbx_seq_one_letter_code
_entity_poly.pdbx_strand_id
1 'polypeptide(L)'
;MQFAIDLLQRRMKRHLERYDGVLVQLEEAFSNYEAKQTSINGYLDAVQLIDQHFRRERAGWLRFCDWSLALRWINSAERRAFRETCDALDWCRNWAIRQRGVDVVTCLENVRETVEFDFVPALGVAA
;
A
#
# COMPACT_ATOMS: atom_id res chain seq x y z
N MET A 1 -21.76 27.67 21.27
CA MET A 1 -20.41 27.10 21.18
C MET A 1 -20.45 25.58 21.02
N GLN A 2 -21.07 24.85 21.96
CA GLN A 2 -21.16 23.37 21.99
C GLN A 2 -21.34 22.68 20.63
N PHE A 3 -22.38 23.04 19.86
CA PHE A 3 -22.71 22.45 18.56
C PHE A 3 -21.52 22.36 17.56
N ALA A 4 -20.59 23.32 17.59
CA ALA A 4 -19.40 23.28 16.74
C ALA A 4 -18.41 22.20 17.18
N ILE A 5 -18.26 21.99 18.49
CA ILE A 5 -17.42 20.94 19.08
C ILE A 5 -18.02 19.56 18.74
N ASP A 6 -19.34 19.39 18.90
CA ASP A 6 -20.04 18.14 18.60
C ASP A 6 -19.93 17.79 17.10
N LEU A 7 -20.04 18.78 16.21
CA LEU A 7 -19.85 18.61 14.76
C LEU A 7 -18.42 18.18 14.42
N LEU A 8 -17.41 18.76 15.08
CA LEU A 8 -16.00 18.42 14.89
C LEU A 8 -15.70 17.01 15.37
N GLN A 9 -16.16 16.62 16.58
CA GLN A 9 -16.03 15.25 17.08
C GLN A 9 -16.69 14.22 16.13
N ARG A 10 -17.88 14.52 15.60
CA ARG A 10 -18.57 13.69 14.58
C ARG A 10 -17.89 13.68 13.21
N ARG A 11 -16.98 14.61 12.90
CA ARG A 11 -16.11 14.53 11.71
C ARG A 11 -14.85 13.73 12.02
N MET A 12 -14.18 14.01 13.13
CA MET A 12 -12.99 13.26 13.58
C MET A 12 -13.26 11.77 13.71
N LYS A 13 -14.38 11.35 14.33
CA LYS A 13 -14.75 9.93 14.45
C LYS A 13 -14.80 9.25 13.09
N ARG A 14 -15.43 9.88 12.09
CA ARG A 14 -15.50 9.37 10.70
C ARG A 14 -14.16 9.38 9.96
N HIS A 15 -13.24 10.28 10.32
CA HIS A 15 -11.87 10.22 9.80
C HIS A 15 -11.07 9.07 10.44
N LEU A 16 -11.25 8.80 11.74
CA LEU A 16 -10.65 7.65 12.43
C LEU A 16 -11.20 6.32 11.89
N GLU A 17 -12.52 6.17 11.82
CA GLU A 17 -13.21 5.01 11.21
C GLU A 17 -12.75 4.76 9.76
N ARG A 18 -12.35 5.82 9.04
CA ARG A 18 -11.78 5.73 7.69
C ARG A 18 -10.29 5.33 7.68
N TYR A 19 -9.49 5.67 8.69
CA TYR A 19 -8.13 5.12 8.80
C TYR A 19 -8.17 3.61 9.06
N ASP A 20 -9.02 3.18 10.00
CA ASP A 20 -9.24 1.75 10.27
C ASP A 20 -9.73 1.04 8.99
N GLY A 21 -10.69 1.63 8.27
CA GLY A 21 -11.18 1.12 7.00
C GLY A 21 -10.13 1.06 5.88
N VAL A 22 -9.07 1.88 5.91
CA VAL A 22 -7.93 1.76 4.98
C VAL A 22 -7.02 0.59 5.36
N LEU A 23 -6.80 0.34 6.65
CA LEU A 23 -6.04 -0.82 7.10
C LEU A 23 -6.75 -2.14 6.74
N VAL A 24 -8.07 -2.21 6.91
CA VAL A 24 -8.89 -3.36 6.48
C VAL A 24 -8.79 -3.62 4.97
N GLN A 25 -8.81 -2.57 4.13
CA GLN A 25 -8.62 -2.73 2.68
C GLN A 25 -7.22 -3.24 2.30
N LEU A 26 -6.18 -2.91 3.08
CA LEU A 26 -4.83 -3.44 2.87
C LEU A 26 -4.71 -4.89 3.33
N GLU A 27 -5.36 -5.26 4.42
CA GLU A 27 -5.46 -6.63 4.93
C GLU A 27 -6.24 -7.53 3.95
N GLU A 28 -7.35 -7.05 3.39
CA GLU A 28 -8.12 -7.74 2.35
C GLU A 28 -7.29 -7.92 1.06
N ALA A 29 -6.64 -6.85 0.58
CA ALA A 29 -5.78 -6.92 -0.60
C ALA A 29 -4.61 -7.92 -0.41
N PHE A 30 -4.01 -7.94 0.78
CA PHE A 30 -2.93 -8.87 1.12
C PHE A 30 -3.44 -10.32 1.24
N SER A 31 -4.59 -10.53 1.89
CA SER A 31 -5.25 -11.84 1.99
C SER A 31 -5.57 -12.43 0.60
N ASN A 32 -6.04 -11.58 -0.32
CA ASN A 32 -6.33 -11.98 -1.70
C ASN A 32 -5.06 -12.31 -2.51
N TYR A 33 -3.91 -11.76 -2.14
CA TYR A 33 -2.60 -12.15 -2.67
C TYR A 33 -2.11 -13.49 -2.08
N GLU A 34 -2.16 -13.67 -0.75
CA GLU A 34 -1.76 -14.94 -0.09
C GLU A 34 -2.61 -16.13 -0.54
N ALA A 35 -3.92 -15.90 -0.73
CA ALA A 35 -4.85 -16.87 -1.31
C ALA A 35 -4.64 -17.12 -2.83
N LYS A 36 -3.64 -16.48 -3.45
CA LYS A 36 -3.29 -16.57 -4.88
C LYS A 36 -4.42 -16.16 -5.83
N GLN A 37 -5.37 -15.36 -5.36
CA GLN A 37 -6.46 -14.81 -6.18
C GLN A 37 -5.99 -13.59 -7.00
N THR A 38 -4.95 -12.90 -6.52
CA THR A 38 -4.28 -11.81 -7.24
C THR A 38 -2.78 -12.09 -7.40
N SER A 39 -2.17 -11.51 -8.44
CA SER A 39 -0.71 -11.50 -8.61
C SER A 39 -0.08 -10.36 -7.81
N ILE A 40 1.25 -10.38 -7.62
CA ILE A 40 1.98 -9.30 -6.93
C ILE A 40 1.77 -7.93 -7.59
N ASN A 41 1.53 -7.89 -8.90
CA ASN A 41 1.16 -6.66 -9.62
C ASN A 41 -0.27 -6.22 -9.27
N GLY A 42 -1.23 -7.14 -9.20
CA GLY A 42 -2.61 -6.83 -8.79
C GLY A 42 -2.69 -6.30 -7.36
N TYR A 43 -1.89 -6.87 -6.44
CA TYR A 43 -1.73 -6.31 -5.09
C TYR A 43 -1.14 -4.90 -5.11
N LEU A 44 -0.05 -4.67 -5.88
CA LEU A 44 0.59 -3.37 -6.01
C LEU A 44 -0.34 -2.30 -6.62
N ASP A 45 -1.21 -2.67 -7.55
CA ASP A 45 -2.21 -1.76 -8.14
C ASP A 45 -3.35 -1.45 -7.14
N ALA A 46 -3.81 -2.43 -6.37
CA ALA A 46 -4.77 -2.22 -5.29
C ALA A 46 -4.23 -1.25 -4.22
N VAL A 47 -3.00 -1.46 -3.74
CA VAL A 47 -2.33 -0.56 -2.78
C VAL A 47 -2.20 0.86 -3.35
N GLN A 48 -1.88 1.01 -4.64
CA GLN A 48 -1.81 2.32 -5.29
C GLN A 48 -3.17 3.01 -5.43
N LEU A 49 -4.26 2.27 -5.68
CA LEU A 49 -5.62 2.83 -5.73
C LEU A 49 -6.08 3.32 -4.35
N ILE A 50 -5.83 2.53 -3.30
CA ILE A 50 -6.10 2.90 -1.91
C ILE A 50 -5.32 4.17 -1.54
N ASP A 51 -4.01 4.21 -1.81
CA ASP A 51 -3.15 5.37 -1.53
C ASP A 51 -3.61 6.65 -2.26
N GLN A 52 -3.97 6.54 -3.55
CA GLN A 52 -4.47 7.67 -4.34
C GLN A 52 -5.80 8.20 -3.81
N HIS A 53 -6.74 7.34 -3.42
CA HIS A 53 -8.00 7.78 -2.80
C HIS A 53 -7.72 8.50 -1.48
N PHE A 54 -6.93 7.86 -0.63
CA PHE A 54 -6.60 8.30 0.72
C PHE A 54 -5.89 9.67 0.77
N ARG A 55 -4.81 9.85 -0.01
CA ARG A 55 -4.04 11.10 0.00
C ARG A 55 -4.79 12.27 -0.65
N ARG A 56 -5.75 12.01 -1.56
CA ARG A 56 -6.55 13.07 -2.22
C ARG A 56 -7.51 13.77 -1.25
N GLU A 57 -8.35 13.02 -0.53
CA GLU A 57 -9.39 13.60 0.34
C GLU A 57 -8.81 14.47 1.46
N ARG A 58 -7.68 14.02 2.00
CA ARG A 58 -6.92 14.67 3.08
C ARG A 58 -6.54 16.13 2.79
N ALA A 59 -6.29 16.49 1.53
CA ALA A 59 -5.84 17.83 1.17
C ALA A 59 -6.88 18.92 1.52
N GLY A 60 -8.18 18.58 1.55
CA GLY A 60 -9.23 19.46 2.05
C GLY A 60 -9.29 19.49 3.59
N TRP A 61 -9.15 18.33 4.24
CA TRP A 61 -9.30 18.21 5.70
C TRP A 61 -8.16 18.89 6.48
N LEU A 62 -6.90 18.69 6.10
CA LEU A 62 -5.78 19.38 6.77
C LEU A 62 -5.88 20.90 6.63
N ARG A 63 -6.24 21.42 5.45
CA ARG A 63 -6.45 22.87 5.24
C ARG A 63 -7.54 23.44 6.15
N PHE A 64 -8.60 22.68 6.42
CA PHE A 64 -9.64 23.05 7.37
C PHE A 64 -9.13 23.05 8.82
N CYS A 65 -8.38 22.01 9.23
CA CYS A 65 -7.84 21.87 10.59
C CYS A 65 -6.66 22.80 10.91
N ASP A 66 -5.91 23.27 9.91
CA ASP A 66 -4.82 24.24 10.10
C ASP A 66 -5.31 25.69 10.25
N TRP A 67 -6.58 25.98 9.93
CA TRP A 67 -7.14 27.34 9.91
C TRP A 67 -7.37 27.97 11.30
N SER A 68 -7.32 27.19 12.40
CA SER A 68 -7.33 27.76 13.76
C SER A 68 -6.49 26.97 14.77
N LEU A 69 -5.98 27.66 15.80
CA LEU A 69 -5.14 27.07 16.86
C LEU A 69 -5.85 25.97 17.67
N ALA A 70 -7.15 26.15 17.95
CA ALA A 70 -7.95 25.15 18.67
C ALA A 70 -8.09 23.85 17.86
N LEU A 71 -8.30 23.96 16.54
CA LEU A 71 -8.37 22.81 15.64
C LEU A 71 -7.02 22.08 15.56
N ARG A 72 -5.89 22.79 15.54
CA ARG A 72 -4.55 22.16 15.50
C ARG A 72 -4.29 21.22 16.69
N TRP A 73 -4.67 21.64 17.91
CA TRP A 73 -4.54 20.82 19.12
C TRP A 73 -5.45 19.59 19.10
N ILE A 74 -6.74 19.80 18.78
CA ILE A 74 -7.75 18.74 18.68
C ILE A 74 -7.37 17.70 17.61
N ASN A 75 -6.78 18.15 16.50
CA ASN A 75 -6.38 17.32 15.36
C ASN A 75 -5.01 16.64 15.54
N SER A 76 -4.44 16.61 16.76
CA SER A 76 -3.14 15.97 17.04
C SER A 76 -3.17 14.45 16.88
N ALA A 77 -4.23 13.80 17.38
CA ALA A 77 -4.45 12.35 17.21
C ALA A 77 -4.74 11.97 15.75
N GLU A 78 -5.52 12.79 15.02
CA GLU A 78 -5.76 12.61 13.57
C GLU A 78 -4.44 12.64 12.79
N ARG A 79 -3.58 13.65 13.04
CA ARG A 79 -2.26 13.77 12.38
C ARG A 79 -1.32 12.62 12.74
N ARG A 80 -1.57 11.91 13.84
CA ARG A 80 -0.83 10.71 14.22
C ARG A 80 -1.35 9.49 13.45
N ALA A 81 -2.62 9.13 13.61
CA ALA A 81 -3.24 8.00 12.94
C ALA A 81 -3.01 8.04 11.42
N PHE A 82 -3.24 9.20 10.79
CA PHE A 82 -2.94 9.43 9.37
C PHE A 82 -1.48 9.16 8.98
N ARG A 83 -0.50 9.53 9.81
CA ARG A 83 0.92 9.27 9.50
C ARG A 83 1.17 7.77 9.54
N GLU A 84 0.71 7.11 10.59
CA GLU A 84 0.80 5.66 10.76
C GLU A 84 0.12 4.90 9.58
N THR A 85 -1.01 5.39 9.05
CA THR A 85 -1.63 4.85 7.82
C THR A 85 -0.78 5.08 6.56
N CYS A 86 -0.13 6.24 6.41
CA CYS A 86 0.77 6.50 5.29
C CYS A 86 2.04 5.66 5.36
N ASP A 87 2.62 5.53 6.55
CA ASP A 87 3.82 4.72 6.79
C ASP A 87 3.51 3.24 6.49
N ALA A 88 2.30 2.76 6.81
CA ALA A 88 1.81 1.43 6.42
C ALA A 88 1.61 1.29 4.89
N LEU A 89 0.98 2.26 4.22
CA LEU A 89 0.79 2.27 2.76
C LEU A 89 2.12 2.24 2.01
N ASP A 90 3.07 3.08 2.43
CA ASP A 90 4.41 3.14 1.85
C ASP A 90 5.23 1.88 2.20
N TRP A 91 5.02 1.24 3.36
CA TRP A 91 5.61 -0.08 3.67
C TRP A 91 5.07 -1.18 2.75
N CYS A 92 3.75 -1.31 2.61
CA CYS A 92 3.08 -2.30 1.75
C CYS A 92 3.55 -2.17 0.29
N ARG A 93 3.59 -0.94 -0.23
CA ARG A 93 4.07 -0.63 -1.58
C ARG A 93 5.54 -1.03 -1.78
N ASN A 94 6.42 -0.66 -0.85
CA ASN A 94 7.84 -1.00 -0.94
C ASN A 94 8.10 -2.50 -0.74
N TRP A 95 7.27 -3.19 0.06
CA TRP A 95 7.29 -4.65 0.16
C TRP A 95 6.90 -5.30 -1.18
N ALA A 96 5.82 -4.86 -1.82
CA ALA A 96 5.37 -5.42 -3.09
C ALA A 96 6.40 -5.25 -4.23
N ILE A 97 7.03 -4.08 -4.29
CA ILE A 97 8.11 -3.79 -5.25
C ILE A 97 9.32 -4.72 -5.02
N ARG A 98 9.66 -5.02 -3.76
CA ARG A 98 10.74 -5.99 -3.44
C ARG A 98 10.38 -7.42 -3.84
N GLN A 99 9.15 -7.89 -3.55
CA GLN A 99 8.73 -9.25 -3.93
C GLN A 99 8.73 -9.44 -5.46
N ARG A 100 8.21 -8.45 -6.20
CA ARG A 100 8.31 -8.44 -7.67
C ARG A 100 9.76 -8.48 -8.17
N GLY A 101 10.69 -7.85 -7.44
CA GLY A 101 12.12 -7.94 -7.72
C GLY A 101 12.66 -9.36 -7.53
N VAL A 102 12.27 -10.04 -6.45
CA VAL A 102 12.64 -11.45 -6.19
C VAL A 102 12.07 -12.38 -7.25
N ASP A 103 10.77 -12.29 -7.57
CA ASP A 103 10.12 -13.10 -8.63
C ASP A 103 10.87 -12.99 -9.97
N VAL A 104 11.29 -11.77 -10.34
CA VAL A 104 12.03 -11.52 -11.59
C VAL A 104 13.44 -12.09 -11.52
N VAL A 105 14.15 -11.94 -10.39
CA VAL A 105 15.51 -12.50 -10.22
C VAL A 105 15.47 -14.03 -10.27
N THR A 106 14.61 -14.68 -9.49
CA THR A 106 14.48 -16.14 -9.49
C THR A 106 14.00 -16.70 -10.83
N CYS A 107 13.14 -15.96 -11.56
CA CYS A 107 12.79 -16.32 -12.93
C CYS A 107 14.00 -16.25 -13.88
N LEU A 108 14.83 -15.20 -13.79
CA LEU A 108 16.05 -15.06 -14.60
C LEU A 108 17.12 -16.11 -14.24
N GLU A 109 17.24 -16.48 -12.96
CA GLU A 109 18.12 -17.55 -12.49
C GLU A 109 17.69 -18.91 -13.03
N ASN A 110 16.40 -19.26 -12.93
CA ASN A 110 15.85 -20.50 -13.51
C ASN A 110 15.98 -20.56 -15.05
N VAL A 111 15.81 -19.43 -15.75
CA VAL A 111 16.04 -19.32 -17.20
C VAL A 111 17.53 -19.50 -17.52
N ARG A 112 18.42 -18.98 -16.68
CA ARG A 112 19.86 -19.16 -16.86
C ARG A 112 20.28 -20.61 -16.66
N GLU A 113 19.82 -21.28 -15.61
CA GLU A 113 20.11 -22.70 -15.36
C GLU A 113 19.61 -23.58 -16.51
N THR A 114 18.39 -23.34 -17.01
CA THR A 114 17.86 -24.12 -18.15
C THR A 114 18.65 -23.88 -19.45
N VAL A 115 19.09 -22.64 -19.73
CA VAL A 115 19.95 -22.34 -20.89
C VAL A 115 21.36 -22.92 -20.74
N GLU A 116 21.90 -23.01 -19.52
CA GLU A 116 23.19 -23.68 -19.27
C GLU A 116 23.08 -25.23 -19.40
N PHE A 117 21.88 -25.81 -19.28
CA PHE A 117 21.62 -27.25 -19.54
C PHE A 117 21.39 -27.60 -21.01
N ASP A 118 20.78 -26.73 -21.82
CA ASP A 118 20.54 -26.98 -23.26
C ASP A 118 21.84 -26.94 -24.11
N PHE A 119 22.96 -26.49 -23.53
CA PHE A 119 24.28 -26.50 -24.19
C PHE A 119 24.97 -27.88 -24.18
N VAL A 120 24.21 -28.94 -24.49
CA VAL A 120 24.80 -30.24 -24.90
C VAL A 120 25.31 -30.10 -26.34
N PRO A 121 26.63 -30.14 -26.61
CA PRO A 121 27.13 -30.10 -27.98
C PRO A 121 26.82 -31.42 -28.69
N ALA A 122 25.69 -31.47 -29.39
CA ALA A 122 25.30 -32.57 -30.26
C ALA A 122 26.15 -32.66 -31.56
N LEU A 123 27.47 -32.41 -31.44
CA LEU A 123 28.45 -32.64 -32.47
C LEU A 123 28.80 -34.14 -32.52
N GLY A 124 27.91 -34.90 -33.15
CA GLY A 124 28.22 -36.25 -33.60
C GLY A 124 29.30 -36.20 -34.68
N VAL A 125 30.57 -36.27 -34.27
CA VAL A 125 31.71 -36.42 -35.19
C VAL A 125 31.73 -37.87 -35.68
N ALA A 126 31.09 -38.11 -36.82
CA ALA A 126 31.00 -39.41 -37.48
C ALA A 126 31.62 -39.37 -38.89
N ALA A 127 32.94 -39.41 -38.94
CA ALA A 127 33.77 -39.77 -40.10
C ALA A 127 35.22 -40.01 -39.64
#